data_AF-A0A4Y2UK16-F1
#
_entry.id   AF-A0A4Y2UK16-F1
#
_cell.length_a   1.000
_cell.length_b   1.000
_cell.length_c   1.000
_cell.angle_alpha   90.00
_cell.angle_beta   90.00
_cell.angle_gamma   90.00
#
_symmetry.space_group_name_H-M   'P 1'
#
loop_
_entity.id
_entity.type
_entity.pdbx_description
1 polymer ?
#
loop_
_entity_poly.entity_id
_entity_poly.type
_entity_poly.pdbx_seq_one_letter_code
_entity_poly.pdbx_strand_id
1 'polypeptide(L)'
;MIDQTANTIVETFYSGWISRFGVLEVVTTDQGRNFESDLFHSFTKYLGISKIRTAAYNPASNGMVERFHRQLKASLMCRLGSTKRSVQQLPTILLGILTAFKEDINASSAELLYGSNLRLPGQFL
;
A
#
# COMPACT_ATOMS: atom_id res chain seq x y z
N MET A 1 5.87 11.93 3.74
CA MET A 1 5.09 11.81 4.98
C MET A 1 5.80 12.66 6.01
N ILE A 2 5.13 13.68 6.53
CA ILE A 2 5.73 14.68 7.41
C ILE A 2 5.84 14.14 8.84
N ASP A 3 4.91 13.24 9.22
CA ASP A 3 4.91 12.46 10.46
C ASP A 3 4.17 11.12 10.25
N GLN A 4 4.01 10.33 11.31
CA GLN A 4 3.23 9.07 11.28
C GLN A 4 2.06 9.09 12.26
N THR A 5 1.55 10.26 12.65
CA THR A 5 0.50 10.36 13.66
C THR A 5 -0.81 9.71 13.21
N ALA A 6 -1.68 9.39 14.17
CA ALA A 6 -2.99 8.79 13.88
C ALA A 6 -3.84 9.66 12.92
N ASN A 7 -3.81 11.00 13.07
CA ASN A 7 -4.49 11.94 12.17
C ASN A 7 -4.00 11.77 10.73
N THR A 8 -2.68 11.85 10.53
CA THR A 8 -2.06 11.70 9.21
C THR A 8 -2.40 10.35 8.58
N ILE A 9 -2.43 9.27 9.37
CA ILE A 9 -2.82 7.93 8.89
C ILE A 9 -4.28 7.91 8.45
N VAL A 10 -5.20 8.42 9.26
CA VAL A 10 -6.64 8.45 8.92
C VAL A 10 -6.89 9.26 7.65
N GLU A 11 -6.30 10.46 7.55
CA GLU A 11 -6.42 11.31 6.35
C GLU A 11 -5.83 10.65 5.12
N THR A 12 -4.63 10.07 5.23
CA THR A 12 -3.96 9.36 4.13
C THR A 12 -4.75 8.14 3.70
N PHE A 13 -5.32 7.39 4.64
CA PHE A 13 -6.08 6.19 4.34
C PHE A 13 -7.43 6.53 3.69
N TYR A 14 -8.11 7.57 4.17
CA TYR A 14 -9.35 8.05 3.56
C TYR A 14 -9.13 8.60 2.15
N SER A 15 -8.21 9.57 2.00
CA SER A 15 -7.94 10.23 0.72
C SER A 15 -7.26 9.30 -0.29
N GLY A 16 -6.42 8.38 0.17
CA GLY A 16 -5.64 7.48 -0.69
C GLY A 16 -6.37 6.20 -1.09
N TRP A 17 -7.10 5.57 -0.17
CA TRP A 17 -7.77 4.30 -0.44
C TRP A 17 -9.28 4.45 -0.54
N ILE A 18 -9.94 4.89 0.54
CA ILE A 18 -11.40 4.84 0.64
C ILE A 18 -12.08 5.68 -0.44
N SER A 19 -11.55 6.87 -0.73
CA SER A 19 -12.09 7.74 -1.78
C SER A 19 -11.99 7.15 -3.20
N ARG A 20 -11.08 6.19 -3.41
CA ARG A 20 -10.77 5.63 -4.74
C ARG A 20 -11.37 4.25 -4.97
N PHE A 21 -11.38 3.42 -3.91
CA PHE A 21 -11.77 2.01 -3.98
C PHE A 21 -12.98 1.68 -3.10
N GLY A 22 -13.46 2.64 -2.30
CA GLY A 22 -14.54 2.42 -1.36
C GLY A 22 -14.07 1.91 0.01
N VAL A 23 -15.04 1.71 0.90
CA VAL A 23 -14.81 1.22 2.25
C VAL A 23 -14.53 -0.28 2.22
N LEU A 24 -13.46 -0.69 2.91
CA LEU A 24 -13.06 -2.08 3.05
C LEU A 24 -13.92 -2.79 4.10
N GLU A 25 -14.14 -4.09 3.94
CA GLU A 25 -14.78 -4.90 4.98
C GLU A 25 -13.82 -5.14 6.17
N VAL A 26 -12.54 -5.39 5.87
CA VAL A 26 -11.53 -5.77 6.87
C VAL A 26 -10.24 -4.98 6.63
N VAL A 27 -9.61 -4.51 7.72
CA VAL A 27 -8.25 -3.97 7.70
C VAL A 27 -7.37 -4.73 8.69
N THR A 28 -6.21 -5.21 8.21
CA THR A 28 -5.22 -5.87 9.06
C THR A 28 -4.05 -4.92 9.30
N THR A 29 -3.72 -4.64 10.56
CA THR A 29 -2.60 -3.76 10.94
C THR A 29 -1.68 -4.45 11.93
N ASP A 30 -0.43 -3.96 12.00
CA ASP A 30 0.43 -4.26 13.13
C ASP A 30 -0.05 -3.56 14.42
N GLN A 31 0.67 -3.80 15.53
CA GLN A 31 0.39 -3.19 16.83
C GLN A 31 1.03 -1.79 16.98
N GLY A 32 1.32 -1.10 15.88
CA GLY A 32 1.85 0.25 15.90
C GLY A 32 0.89 1.22 16.60
N ARG A 33 1.43 2.09 17.47
CA ARG A 33 0.63 3.02 18.31
C ARG A 33 -0.38 3.85 17.52
N ASN A 34 -0.05 4.20 16.28
CA ASN A 34 -0.93 5.02 15.45
C ASN A 34 -2.18 4.26 15.00
N PHE A 35 -2.04 2.96 14.69
CA PHE A 35 -3.17 2.08 14.38
C PHE A 35 -3.94 1.66 15.65
N GLU A 36 -3.30 1.66 16.81
CA GLU A 36 -3.91 1.36 18.10
C GLU A 36 -4.52 2.58 18.82
N SER A 37 -4.51 3.75 18.20
CA SER A 37 -5.11 4.96 18.76
C SER A 37 -6.64 4.90 18.80
N ASP A 38 -7.24 5.59 19.77
CA ASP A 38 -8.71 5.75 19.87
C ASP A 38 -9.31 6.38 18.60
N LEU A 39 -8.55 7.27 17.96
CA LEU A 39 -8.94 7.86 16.69
C LEU A 39 -9.08 6.82 15.60
N PHE A 40 -8.07 5.97 15.40
CA PHE A 40 -8.13 4.94 14.35
C PHE A 40 -9.20 3.89 14.65
N HIS A 41 -9.39 3.56 15.93
CA HIS A 41 -10.50 2.69 16.36
C HIS A 41 -11.87 3.30 16.06
N SER A 42 -12.08 4.57 16.39
CA SER A 42 -13.33 5.28 16.13
C SER A 42 -13.59 5.42 14.64
N PHE A 43 -12.55 5.71 13.86
CA PHE A 43 -12.60 5.81 12.40
C PHE A 43 -13.04 4.49 11.75
N THR A 44 -12.38 3.38 12.10
CA THR A 44 -12.74 2.06 11.55
C THR A 44 -14.15 1.64 11.96
N LYS A 45 -14.54 1.88 13.23
CA LYS A 45 -15.91 1.63 13.70
C LYS A 45 -16.96 2.46 12.95
N TYR A 46 -16.71 3.74 12.74
CA TYR A 46 -17.63 4.65 12.03
C TYR A 46 -17.89 4.19 10.59
N LEU A 47 -16.85 3.71 9.91
CA LEU A 47 -16.96 3.19 8.55
C LEU A 47 -17.43 1.73 8.48
N GLY A 48 -17.62 1.06 9.61
CA GLY A 48 -18.00 -0.36 9.64
C GLY A 48 -16.88 -1.33 9.23
N ILE A 49 -15.62 -0.90 9.33
CA ILE A 49 -14.45 -1.71 8.99
C ILE A 49 -14.08 -2.62 10.17
N SER A 50 -13.99 -3.93 9.93
CA SER A 50 -13.47 -4.88 10.91
C SER A 50 -11.95 -4.80 10.99
N LYS A 51 -11.41 -4.44 12.16
CA LYS A 51 -9.96 -4.35 12.35
C LYS A 51 -9.41 -5.65 12.92
N ILE A 52 -8.45 -6.25 12.21
CA ILE A 52 -7.66 -7.39 12.68
C ILE A 52 -6.27 -6.91 13.08
N ARG A 53 -5.81 -7.34 14.26
CA ARG A 53 -4.43 -7.12 14.72
C ARG A 53 -3.57 -8.32 14.31
N THR A 54 -2.44 -8.08 13.67
CA THR A 54 -1.44 -9.15 13.54
C THR A 54 -0.91 -9.51 14.92
N ALA A 55 -0.78 -10.80 15.23
CA ALA A 55 -0.11 -11.24 16.44
C ALA A 55 1.32 -10.66 16.49
N ALA A 56 1.75 -10.20 17.66
CA ALA A 56 3.14 -9.80 17.86
C ALA A 56 4.03 -10.99 17.46
N TYR A 57 5.08 -10.74 16.67
CA TYR A 57 5.99 -11.78 16.16
C TYR A 57 5.38 -12.84 15.23
N ASN A 58 4.24 -12.59 14.54
CA ASN A 58 3.80 -13.43 13.42
C ASN A 58 4.09 -12.78 12.04
N PRO A 59 5.32 -12.91 11.51
CA PRO A 59 5.72 -12.35 10.21
C PRO A 59 4.93 -12.91 9.03
N ALA A 60 4.15 -13.99 9.20
CA ALA A 60 3.28 -14.49 8.14
C ALA A 60 2.09 -13.54 7.88
N SER A 61 1.51 -12.95 8.93
CA SER A 61 0.34 -12.08 8.80
C SER A 61 0.67 -10.72 8.15
N ASN A 62 1.89 -10.21 8.35
CA ASN A 62 2.38 -8.99 7.71
C ASN A 62 3.31 -9.27 6.51
N GLY A 63 3.53 -10.55 6.20
CA GLY A 63 4.57 -10.99 5.26
C GLY A 63 4.36 -10.49 3.84
N MET A 64 3.10 -10.31 3.42
CA MET A 64 2.78 -9.75 2.09
C MET A 64 3.20 -8.28 1.98
N VAL A 65 2.89 -7.48 3.02
CA VAL A 65 3.29 -6.07 3.08
C VAL A 65 4.81 -5.94 3.16
N GLU A 66 5.47 -6.79 3.97
CA GLU A 66 6.94 -6.78 4.08
C GLU A 66 7.66 -7.22 2.80
N ARG A 67 7.13 -8.23 2.08
CA ARG A 67 7.62 -8.63 0.75
C ARG A 67 7.48 -7.48 -0.24
N PHE A 68 6.32 -6.82 -0.27
CA PHE A 68 6.11 -5.63 -1.09
C PHE A 68 7.08 -4.49 -0.74
N HIS A 69 7.27 -4.21 0.55
CA HIS A 69 8.24 -3.20 1.01
C HIS A 69 9.66 -3.50 0.54
N ARG A 70 10.10 -4.77 0.56
CA ARG A 70 11.42 -5.15 0.04
C ARG A 70 11.55 -4.88 -1.46
N GLN A 71 10.56 -5.27 -2.26
CA GLN A 71 10.54 -4.97 -3.69
C GLN A 71 10.57 -3.47 -3.95
N LEU A 72 9.74 -2.70 -3.26
CA LEU A 72 9.68 -1.24 -3.39
C LEU A 72 11.02 -0.58 -3.07
N LYS A 73 11.65 -0.98 -1.96
CA LYS A 73 12.97 -0.48 -1.56
C LYS A 73 14.05 -0.82 -2.60
N ALA A 74 14.04 -2.03 -3.16
CA ALA A 74 14.97 -2.43 -4.20
C ALA A 74 14.80 -1.58 -5.47
N SER A 75 13.56 -1.39 -5.94
CA SER A 75 13.28 -0.55 -7.11
C SER A 75 13.67 0.91 -6.90
N LEU A 76 13.45 1.43 -5.68
CA LEU A 76 13.91 2.76 -5.27
C LEU A 76 15.44 2.84 -5.34
N MET A 77 16.16 1.90 -4.72
CA MET A 77 17.64 1.89 -4.72
C MET A 77 18.23 1.84 -6.13
N CYS A 78 17.66 1.03 -7.04
CA CYS A 78 18.12 0.96 -8.42
C CYS A 78 17.95 2.29 -9.19
N ARG A 79 16.86 3.03 -8.97
CA ARG A 79 16.61 4.32 -9.66
C ARG A 79 17.32 5.50 -9.00
N LEU A 80 17.67 5.40 -7.72
CA LEU A 80 18.08 6.54 -6.92
C LEU A 80 19.58 6.76 -6.83
N GLY A 81 20.41 6.07 -7.62
CA GLY A 81 21.88 6.25 -7.66
C GLY A 81 22.31 7.68 -7.29
N SER A 82 22.61 7.88 -6.00
CA SER A 82 23.04 9.13 -5.36
C SER A 82 22.08 10.35 -5.29
N THR A 83 20.79 10.30 -5.66
CA THR A 83 19.92 11.50 -5.70
C THR A 83 18.78 11.51 -4.67
N LYS A 84 18.58 12.63 -3.96
CA LYS A 84 17.52 12.84 -2.93
C LYS A 84 16.06 12.86 -3.46
N ARG A 85 15.78 12.58 -4.74
CA ARG A 85 14.45 12.71 -5.38
C ARG A 85 13.54 11.47 -5.26
N SER A 86 13.68 10.70 -4.18
CA SER A 86 12.99 9.41 -3.97
C SER A 86 11.47 9.49 -4.11
N VAL A 87 10.84 10.50 -3.51
CA VAL A 87 9.37 10.63 -3.48
C VAL A 87 8.79 10.95 -4.86
N GLN A 88 9.50 11.71 -5.69
CA GLN A 88 9.03 12.09 -7.03
C GLN A 88 9.01 10.91 -8.00
N GLN A 89 9.84 9.89 -7.76
CA GLN A 89 9.92 8.68 -8.58
C GLN A 89 8.90 7.62 -8.15
N LEU A 90 8.28 7.77 -6.97
CA LEU A 90 7.38 6.79 -6.39
C LEU A 90 6.20 6.43 -7.32
N PRO A 91 5.49 7.38 -7.98
CA PRO A 91 4.41 7.03 -8.89
C PRO A 91 4.85 6.12 -10.04
N THR A 92 6.01 6.43 -10.65
CA THR A 92 6.57 5.64 -11.76
C THR A 92 6.99 4.25 -11.32
N ILE A 93 7.58 4.12 -10.13
CA ILE A 93 7.97 2.81 -9.57
C ILE A 93 6.72 1.98 -9.26
N LEU A 94 5.71 2.58 -8.62
CA LEU A 94 4.45 1.89 -8.33
C LEU A 94 3.75 1.44 -9.60
N LEU A 95 3.74 2.25 -10.67
CA LEU A 95 3.19 1.84 -11.96
C LEU A 95 3.90 0.57 -12.50
N GLY A 96 5.22 0.53 -12.44
CA GLY A 96 5.98 -0.66 -12.84
C GLY A 96 5.66 -1.89 -11.98
N ILE A 97 5.53 -1.73 -10.65
CA ILE A 97 5.19 -2.84 -9.76
C ILE A 97 3.76 -3.35 -9.99
N LEU A 98 2.80 -2.44 -10.25
CA LEU A 98 1.40 -2.80 -10.46
C LEU A 98 1.18 -3.55 -11.78
N THR A 99 1.91 -3.17 -12.82
CA THR A 99 1.78 -3.73 -14.18
C THR A 99 2.64 -4.96 -14.44
N ALA A 100 3.64 -5.21 -13.58
CA ALA A 100 4.49 -6.38 -13.68
C ALA A 100 3.67 -7.67 -13.50
N PHE A 101 3.83 -8.60 -14.43
CA PHE A 101 3.26 -9.93 -14.34
C PHE A 101 3.91 -10.71 -13.19
N LYS A 102 3.10 -11.41 -12.41
CA LYS A 102 3.54 -12.22 -11.29
C LYS A 102 3.11 -13.67 -11.53
N GLU A 103 4.09 -14.56 -11.66
CA GLU A 103 3.86 -15.97 -11.99
C GLU A 103 3.08 -16.74 -10.91
N ASP A 104 3.29 -16.39 -9.64
CA ASP A 104 2.63 -17.04 -8.49
C ASP A 104 1.11 -16.86 -8.47
N ILE A 105 0.62 -15.74 -9.01
CA ILE A 105 -0.81 -15.43 -9.14
C ILE A 105 -1.30 -15.46 -10.61
N ASN A 106 -0.40 -15.76 -11.55
CA ASN A 106 -0.64 -15.78 -12.99
C ASN A 106 -1.34 -14.50 -13.53
N ALA A 107 -1.01 -13.35 -12.94
CA ALA A 107 -1.60 -12.05 -13.27
C ALA A 107 -0.73 -10.90 -12.75
N SER A 108 -0.94 -9.69 -13.25
CA SER A 108 -0.47 -8.45 -12.63
C SER A 108 -1.45 -7.94 -11.57
N SER A 109 -0.96 -7.13 -10.64
CA SER A 109 -1.84 -6.52 -9.62
C SER A 109 -2.83 -5.51 -10.23
N ALA A 110 -2.45 -4.86 -11.34
CA ALA A 110 -3.34 -4.01 -12.12
C ALA A 110 -4.51 -4.80 -12.74
N GLU A 111 -4.23 -5.95 -13.35
CA GLU A 111 -5.27 -6.80 -13.95
C GLU A 111 -6.28 -7.28 -12.90
N LEU A 112 -5.81 -7.71 -11.72
CA LEU A 112 -6.70 -8.16 -10.65
C LEU A 112 -7.58 -7.03 -10.10
N LEU A 113 -7.09 -5.80 -10.08
CA LEU A 113 -7.81 -4.66 -9.50
C LEU A 113 -8.75 -3.97 -10.51
N TYR A 114 -8.30 -3.80 -11.76
CA TYR A 114 -8.98 -3.01 -12.77
C TYR A 114 -9.58 -3.84 -13.91
N GLY A 115 -9.34 -5.16 -13.93
CA GLY A 115 -9.78 -6.06 -15.01
C GLY A 115 -8.91 -6.01 -16.27
N SER A 116 -7.92 -5.12 -16.33
CA SER A 116 -6.95 -5.00 -17.40
C SER A 116 -5.64 -4.44 -16.90
N ASN A 117 -4.56 -4.68 -17.64
CA ASN A 117 -3.28 -4.07 -17.29
C ASN A 117 -3.30 -2.55 -17.58
N LEU A 118 -2.49 -1.78 -16.85
CA LEU A 118 -2.37 -0.34 -17.08
C LEU A 118 -1.43 -0.07 -18.26
N ARG A 119 -1.78 0.90 -19.09
CA ARG A 119 -0.93 1.32 -20.20
C ARG A 119 0.35 1.97 -19.68
N LEU A 120 1.49 1.48 -20.16
CA LEU A 120 2.79 2.04 -19.80
C LEU A 120 3.19 3.20 -20.72
N PRO A 121 3.94 4.21 -20.22
CA PRO A 121 4.54 5.22 -21.06
C PRO A 121 5.41 4.57 -22.16
N GLY A 122 5.15 4.90 -23.42
CA GLY A 122 5.86 4.32 -24.57
C GLY A 122 5.26 3.02 -25.12
N GLN A 123 4.17 2.50 -24.54
CA GLN A 123 3.43 1.39 -25.12
C GLN A 123 2.56 1.87 -26.30
N PHE A 124 2.93 1.43 -27.51
CA PHE A 124 2.16 1.68 -28.74
C PHE A 124 0.91 0.78 -28.81
N LEU A 125 -0.08 1.24 -29.58
CA LEU A 125 -1.34 0.51 -29.83
C LEU A 125 -1.12 -0.66 -30.79
#